data_AF-A0A3N5LZ04-F1
#
_entry.id   AF-A0A3N5LZ04-F1
#
_cell.length_a   1.000
_cell.length_b   1.000
_cell.length_c   1.000
_cell.angle_alpha   90.00
_cell.angle_beta   90.00
_cell.angle_gamma   90.00
#
_symmetry.space_group_name_H-M   'P 1'
#
loop_
_entity.id
_entity.type
_entity.pdbx_description
1 polymer ?
#
loop_
_entity_poly.entity_id
_entity_poly.type
_entity_poly.pdbx_seq_one_letter_code
_entity_poly.pdbx_strand_id
1 'polypeptide(L)' 'MFCQILAGERPASIVYQDERCTAFMDIRPVNPGHMLVIPNYHADNMADLDENTAG' A
#
# COMPACT_ATOMS: atom_id res chain seq x y z
N MET A 1 -3.73 -10.12 0.21
CA MET A 1 -4.75 -9.08 0.47
C MET A 1 -4.41 -7.78 -0.24
N PHE A 2 -3.25 -7.17 0.01
CA PHE A 2 -2.85 -5.91 -0.62
C PHE A 2 -2.74 -5.98 -2.15
N CYS A 3 -2.25 -7.10 -2.70
CA CYS A 3 -2.27 -7.34 -4.16
C CYS A 3 -3.68 -7.24 -4.77
N GLN A 4 -4.72 -7.69 -4.06
CA GLN A 4 -6.11 -7.61 -4.54
C GLN A 4 -6.64 -6.17 -4.49
N ILE A 5 -6.13 -5.35 -3.57
CA ILE A 5 -6.43 -3.91 -3.55
C ILE A 5 -5.77 -3.24 -4.76
N LEU A 6 -4.50 -3.54 -5.03
CA LEU A 6 -3.78 -3.03 -6.22
C LEU A 6 -4.43 -3.49 -7.53
N ALA A 7 -4.95 -4.72 -7.58
CA ALA A 7 -5.67 -5.26 -8.73
C ALA A 7 -7.10 -4.72 -8.89
N GLY A 8 -7.60 -3.91 -7.94
CA GLY A 8 -8.97 -3.40 -7.96
C GLY A 8 -10.05 -4.45 -7.63
N GLU A 9 -9.66 -5.63 -7.20
CA GLU A 9 -10.57 -6.73 -6.82
C GLU A 9 -11.18 -6.50 -5.43
N ARG A 10 -10.56 -5.65 -4.62
CA ARG A 10 -11.07 -5.25 -3.30
C ARG A 10 -11.20 -3.74 -3.21
N PRO A 11 -12.32 -3.22 -2.65
CA PRO A 11 -12.47 -1.79 -2.45
C PRO A 11 -11.47 -1.28 -1.41
N ALA A 12 -10.86 -0.13 -1.70
CA ALA A 12 -10.03 0.63 -0.78
C ALA A 12 -10.21 2.13 -1.06
N SER A 13 -10.18 2.94 -0.01
CA SER A 13 -10.18 4.41 -0.15
C SER A 13 -8.77 4.88 -0.46
N ILE A 14 -8.40 4.85 -1.74
CA ILE A 14 -7.09 5.31 -2.23
C ILE A 14 -7.02 6.83 -2.10
N VAL A 15 -5.96 7.30 -1.43
CA VAL A 15 -5.67 8.72 -1.25
C VAL A 15 -4.50 9.18 -2.11
N TYR A 16 -3.64 8.25 -2.52
CA TYR A 16 -2.50 8.51 -3.38
C TYR A 16 -2.13 7.24 -4.15
N GLN A 17 -1.73 7.40 -5.41
CA GLN A 17 -1.20 6.32 -6.23
C GLN A 17 -0.28 6.90 -7.29
N ASP A 18 0.94 6.39 -7.37
CA ASP A 18 1.90 6.68 -8.43
C ASP A 18 2.48 5.37 -9.00
N GLU A 19 3.61 5.44 -9.70
CA GLU A 19 4.27 4.27 -10.27
C GLU A 19 4.90 3.35 -9.20
N ARG A 20 5.31 3.88 -8.05
CA ARG A 20 6.08 3.17 -7.03
C ARG A 20 5.21 2.62 -5.91
N CYS A 21 4.26 3.43 -5.42
CA CYS A 21 3.47 3.10 -4.26
C CYS A 21 1.99 3.50 -4.39
N THR A 22 1.18 2.87 -3.55
CA THR A 22 -0.23 3.20 -3.37
C THR A 22 -0.47 3.42 -1.89
N ALA A 23 -1.21 4.48 -1.58
CA ALA A 23 -1.62 4.80 -0.23
C ALA A 23 -3.14 4.84 -0.10
N PHE A 24 -3.67 4.20 0.95
CA PHE A 24 -5.11 4.08 1.17
C PHE A 24 -5.45 4.06 2.67
N MET A 25 -6.70 4.42 2.98
CA MET A 25 -7.19 4.45 4.36
C MET A 25 -7.31 3.04 4.94
N ASP A 26 -6.86 2.87 6.17
CA ASP A 26 -7.07 1.62 6.90
C ASP A 26 -8.58 1.44 7.21
N ILE A 27 -9.09 0.22 7.01
CA ILE A 27 -10.47 -0.14 7.35
C ILE A 27 -10.67 -0.34 8.86
N ARG A 28 -9.58 -0.58 9.61
CA ARG A 28 -9.56 -0.68 11.08
C ARG A 28 -8.51 0.29 11.64
N PRO A 29 -8.73 1.60 11.50
CA PRO A 29 -7.75 2.60 11.91
C PRO A 29 -7.60 2.63 13.43
N VAL A 30 -6.37 2.71 13.92
CA VAL A 30 -6.10 2.92 15.35
C VAL A 30 -6.49 4.34 15.78
N ASN A 31 -6.25 5.31 14.89
CA ASN A 31 -6.56 6.73 15.09
C ASN A 31 -7.16 7.34 13.81
N PRO A 32 -7.93 8.43 13.90
CA PRO A 32 -8.42 9.15 12.71
C PRO A 32 -7.28 9.53 11.77
N GLY A 33 -7.46 9.27 10.47
CA GLY A 33 -6.45 9.56 9.45
C GLY A 33 -5.41 8.44 9.25
N HIS A 34 -5.47 7.33 9.99
CA HIS A 34 -4.54 6.22 9.79
C HIS A 34 -4.69 5.63 8.37
N MET A 35 -3.56 5.59 7.68
CA MET A 35 -3.45 5.12 6.30
C MET A 35 -2.22 4.21 6.16
N LEU A 36 -2.28 3.33 5.18
CA LEU A 36 -1.19 2.43 4.81
C LEU A 36 -0.59 2.90 3.48
N VAL A 37 0.73 2.87 3.39
CA VAL A 37 1.48 3.05 2.14
C VAL A 37 2.12 1.71 1.81
N ILE A 38 1.86 1.19 0.62
CA ILE A 38 2.40 -0.09 0.16
C ILE A 38 3.13 0.11 -1.19
N PRO A 39 4.19 -0.67 -1.47
CA PRO A 39 4.74 -0.74 -2.81
C PRO A 39 3.71 -1.31 -3.79
N ASN A 40 3.78 -0.89 -5.05
CA ASN A 40 2.93 -1.41 -6.13
C ASN A 40 3.34 -2.81 -6.62
N TYR A 41 4.42 -3.37 -6.07
CA TYR A 41 4.85 -4.73 -6.29
C TYR A 41 4.74 -5.54 -4.99
N HIS A 42 4.66 -6.86 -5.13
CA HIS A 42 4.60 -7.75 -3.98
C HIS A 42 5.98 -7.93 -3.36
N ALA A 43 6.09 -7.66 -2.06
CA ALA A 43 7.25 -7.96 -1.22
C ALA A 43 6.74 -8.58 0.08
N ASP A 44 7.41 -9.61 0.60
CA ASP A 44 6.96 -10.28 1.83
C ASP A 44 7.32 -9.45 3.07
N ASN A 45 8.46 -8.78 3.04
CA ASN A 45 8.92 -7.90 4.11
C ASN A 45 9.82 -6.78 3.57
N MET A 46 10.23 -5.87 4.46
CA MET A 46 11.06 -4.71 4.08
C MET A 46 12.42 -5.10 3.49
N ALA A 47 12.99 -6.24 3.86
CA ALA A 47 14.28 -6.69 3.33
C ALA A 47 14.19 -7.19 1.88
N ASP A 48 12.98 -7.43 1.36
CA ASP A 48 12.77 -7.84 -0.03
C ASP A 48 12.58 -6.64 -0.97
N LEU A 49 12.53 -5.42 -0.42
CA LEU A 49 12.41 -4.21 -1.20
C LEU A 49 13.75 -3.83 -1.82
N ASP A 50 13.70 -3.38 -3.07
CA ASP A 50 14.87 -2.81 -3.73
C ASP A 50 15.20 -1.41 -3.20
N GLU A 51 16.45 -0.97 -3.35
CA GLU A 51 16.91 0.34 -2.87
C GLU A 51 16.11 1.51 -3.47
N ASN A 52 15.56 1.41 -4.68
CA ASN A 52 14.79 2.52 -5.25
C ASN A 52 13.41 2.70 -4.62
N THR A 53 12.95 1.69 -3.88
CA THR A 53 11.64 1.67 -3.22
C THR A 53 11.77 1.82 -1.70
N ALA A 54 12.84 1.29 -1.11
CA ALA A 54 13.11 1.40 0.34
C ALA A 54 13.99 2.60 0.73
N GLY A 55 14.70 3.22 -0.22
CA GLY A 55 15.67 4.29 -0.01
C GLY A 55 15.11 5.70 0.03
#